data_AF-A0A956YSP2-F1
#
_entry.id   AF-A0A956YSP2-F1
#
_cell.length_a   1.000
_cell.length_b   1.000
_cell.length_c   1.000
_cell.angle_alpha   90.00
_cell.angle_beta   90.00
_cell.angle_gamma   90.00
#
_symmetry.space_group_name_H-M   'P 1'
#
loop_
_entity.id
_entity.type
_entity.pdbx_description
1 polymer ?
#
loop_
_entity_poly.entity_id
_entity_poly.type
_entity_poly.pdbx_seq_one_letter_code
_entity_poly.pdbx_strand_id
1 'polypeptide(L)'
;MLKISQLGVAVGALGFILTLMGLFPGVTGIRPGVGVGAVQFVVIWSGFGLLILGGLIYVKYTYYPQSPSNLGQQIGVRLAWTGLIVVGMCGLADFLGFGSHMPATNEPVFGELQLIGVLGGFLLSAVGVAVFAVAGVPRA
;
A
#
# COMPACT_ATOMS: atom_id res chain seq x y z
N MET A 1 14.66 -0.36 21.97
CA MET A 1 14.31 0.17 20.63
C MET A 1 14.35 -0.89 19.54
N LEU A 2 15.32 -1.81 19.59
CA LEU A 2 15.44 -2.95 18.65
C LEU A 2 14.12 -3.72 18.42
N LYS A 3 13.30 -3.92 19.48
CA LYS A 3 11.99 -4.59 19.41
C LYS A 3 10.97 -3.87 18.51
N ILE A 4 11.01 -2.53 18.46
CA ILE A 4 10.07 -1.74 17.63
C ILE A 4 10.50 -1.77 16.17
N SER A 5 11.81 -1.73 15.90
CA SER A 5 12.32 -1.94 14.54
C SER A 5 11.97 -3.34 14.01
N GLN A 6 12.08 -4.37 14.85
CA GLN A 6 11.65 -5.73 14.50
C GLN A 6 10.15 -5.82 14.23
N LEU A 7 9.33 -5.09 14.99
CA LEU A 7 7.90 -4.97 14.70
C LEU A 7 7.65 -4.36 13.32
N GLY A 8 8.39 -3.30 12.96
CA GLY A 8 8.32 -2.70 11.62
C GLY A 8 8.63 -3.71 10.50
N VAL A 9 9.68 -4.53 10.68
CA VAL A 9 10.00 -5.61 9.73
C VAL A 9 8.91 -6.67 9.68
N ALA A 10 8.39 -7.11 10.83
CA ALA A 10 7.34 -8.13 10.89
C ALA A 10 6.05 -7.66 10.22
N VAL A 11 5.63 -6.41 10.49
CA VAL A 11 4.45 -5.78 9.87
C VAL A 11 4.68 -5.61 8.36
N GLY A 12 5.86 -5.15 7.95
CA GLY A 12 6.21 -5.00 6.55
C GLY A 12 6.21 -6.33 5.79
N ALA A 13 6.80 -7.37 6.39
CA ALA A 13 6.83 -8.72 5.82
C ALA A 13 5.43 -9.31 5.71
N LEU A 14 4.58 -9.14 6.73
CA LEU A 14 3.17 -9.53 6.67
C LEU A 14 2.45 -8.80 5.52
N GLY A 15 2.64 -7.50 5.42
CA GLY A 15 2.07 -6.69 4.34
C GLY A 15 2.50 -7.18 2.96
N PHE A 16 3.80 -7.43 2.77
CA PHE A 16 4.34 -7.99 1.54
C PHE A 16 3.71 -9.34 1.16
N ILE A 17 3.59 -10.26 2.12
CA ILE A 17 2.96 -11.56 1.91
C ILE A 17 1.50 -11.39 1.48
N LEU A 18 0.73 -10.53 2.17
CA LEU A 18 -0.66 -10.27 1.83
C LEU A 18 -0.79 -9.66 0.42
N THR A 19 0.08 -8.72 0.05
CA THR A 19 0.11 -8.16 -1.29
C THR A 19 0.36 -9.25 -2.35
N LEU A 20 1.30 -10.17 -2.11
CA LEU A 20 1.56 -11.29 -3.03
C LEU A 20 0.39 -12.27 -3.11
N MET A 21 -0.25 -12.59 -1.98
CA MET A 21 -1.43 -13.46 -1.97
C MET A 21 -2.59 -12.85 -2.77
N GLY A 22 -2.78 -11.53 -2.65
CA GLY A 22 -3.76 -10.81 -3.45
C GLY A 22 -3.35 -10.74 -4.93
N LEU A 23 -2.08 -10.56 -5.27
CA LEU A 23 -1.64 -10.49 -6.67
C LEU A 23 -1.74 -11.84 -7.37
N PHE A 24 -1.46 -12.94 -6.66
CA PHE A 24 -1.47 -14.29 -7.17
C PHE A 24 -2.46 -15.17 -6.38
N PRO A 25 -3.78 -14.97 -6.54
CA PRO A 25 -4.78 -15.77 -5.83
C PRO A 25 -4.68 -17.26 -6.18
N GLY A 26 -4.12 -17.62 -7.34
CA GLY A 26 -3.84 -19.01 -7.71
C GLY A 26 -2.92 -19.73 -6.73
N VAL A 27 -2.05 -19.03 -5.99
CA VAL A 27 -1.21 -19.60 -4.93
C VAL A 27 -2.05 -20.10 -3.74
N THR A 28 -3.24 -19.53 -3.55
CA THR A 28 -4.17 -19.93 -2.49
C THR A 28 -5.08 -21.10 -2.88
N GLY A 29 -5.08 -21.52 -4.15
CA GLY A 29 -5.96 -22.58 -4.65
C GLY A 29 -7.44 -22.21 -4.76
N ILE A 30 -7.81 -20.95 -4.50
CA ILE A 30 -9.18 -20.44 -4.62
C ILE A 30 -9.49 -20.20 -6.09
N ARG A 31 -10.56 -20.81 -6.62
CA ARG A 31 -11.03 -20.56 -7.99
C ARG A 31 -11.61 -19.14 -8.09
N PRO A 32 -11.20 -18.34 -9.08
CA PRO A 32 -11.81 -17.03 -9.31
C PRO A 32 -13.30 -17.20 -9.60
N GLY A 33 -14.15 -16.59 -8.79
CA GLY A 33 -15.59 -16.47 -9.01
C GLY A 33 -15.99 -15.00 -9.20
N VAL A 34 -17.26 -14.75 -9.55
CA VAL A 34 -17.82 -13.39 -9.65
C VAL A 34 -17.66 -12.69 -8.30
N GLY A 35 -17.01 -11.52 -8.28
CA GLY A 35 -16.74 -10.74 -7.06
C GLY A 35 -15.40 -11.04 -6.36
N VAL A 36 -14.66 -12.07 -6.76
CA VAL A 36 -13.32 -12.35 -6.20
C VAL A 36 -12.34 -11.20 -6.47
N GLY A 37 -12.48 -10.48 -7.59
CA GLY A 37 -11.62 -9.34 -7.93
C GLY A 37 -11.63 -8.19 -6.91
N ALA A 38 -12.78 -7.87 -6.31
CA ALA A 38 -12.86 -6.83 -5.26
C ALA A 38 -12.12 -7.26 -3.99
N VAL A 39 -12.41 -8.48 -3.52
CA VAL A 39 -11.78 -9.03 -2.32
C VAL A 39 -10.28 -9.13 -2.54
N GLN A 40 -9.87 -9.62 -3.72
CA GLN A 40 -8.49 -9.69 -4.14
C GLN A 40 -7.81 -8.32 -4.09
N PHE A 41 -8.44 -7.28 -4.65
CA PHE A 41 -7.91 -5.93 -4.61
C PHE A 41 -7.80 -5.38 -3.18
N VAL A 42 -8.80 -5.60 -2.33
CA VAL A 42 -8.76 -5.20 -0.92
C VAL A 42 -7.60 -5.88 -0.17
N VAL A 43 -7.31 -7.15 -0.47
CA VAL A 43 -6.15 -7.86 0.09
C VAL A 43 -4.84 -7.23 -0.40
N ILE A 44 -4.70 -6.94 -1.70
CA ILE A 44 -3.53 -6.24 -2.25
C ILE A 44 -3.34 -4.89 -1.55
N TRP A 45 -4.40 -4.09 -1.48
CA TRP A 45 -4.39 -2.73 -0.94
C TRP A 45 -4.07 -2.69 0.55
N SER A 46 -4.70 -3.57 1.34
CA SER A 46 -4.42 -3.70 2.78
C SER A 46 -3.00 -4.22 3.05
N GLY A 47 -2.54 -5.22 2.29
CA GLY A 47 -1.16 -5.71 2.34
C GLY A 47 -0.15 -4.60 2.05
N PHE A 48 -0.42 -3.79 1.01
CA PHE A 48 0.46 -2.69 0.65
C PHE A 48 0.45 -1.58 1.71
N GLY A 49 -0.71 -1.30 2.32
CA GLY A 49 -0.81 -0.40 3.46
C GLY A 49 0.03 -0.85 4.66
N LEU A 50 0.01 -2.14 4.99
CA LEU A 50 0.87 -2.72 6.02
C LEU A 50 2.35 -2.66 5.63
N LEU A 51 2.68 -2.86 4.36
CA LEU A 51 4.04 -2.73 3.86
C LEU A 51 4.59 -1.29 4.03
N ILE A 52 3.79 -0.28 3.67
CA ILE A 52 4.11 1.14 3.91
C ILE A 52 4.31 1.39 5.41
N LEU A 53 3.35 0.97 6.24
CA LEU A 53 3.39 1.17 7.68
C LEU A 53 4.65 0.55 8.30
N GLY A 54 4.94 -0.70 7.94
CA GLY A 54 6.14 -1.42 8.38
C GLY A 54 7.42 -0.71 7.96
N GLY A 55 7.49 -0.24 6.72
CA GLY A 55 8.62 0.55 6.21
C GLY A 55 8.84 1.86 6.98
N LEU A 56 7.78 2.63 7.22
CA LEU A 56 7.86 3.88 8.00
C LEU A 56 8.32 3.63 9.45
N ILE A 57 7.77 2.61 10.11
CA ILE A 57 8.17 2.22 11.48
C ILE A 57 9.64 1.80 11.47
N TYR A 58 10.04 0.90 10.56
CA TYR A 58 11.40 0.40 10.49
C TYR A 58 12.40 1.54 10.30
N VAL A 59 12.15 2.45 9.35
CA VAL A 59 13.03 3.59 9.09
C VAL A 59 13.11 4.51 10.31
N LYS A 60 11.96 4.84 10.92
CA LYS A 60 11.90 5.74 12.08
C LYS A 60 12.73 5.22 13.24
N TYR A 61 12.56 3.95 13.61
CA TYR A 61 13.16 3.41 14.83
C TYR A 61 14.56 2.86 14.64
N THR A 62 14.97 2.58 13.39
CA THR A 62 16.32 2.12 13.07
C THR A 62 17.27 3.29 12.85
N TYR A 63 16.87 4.29 12.06
CA TYR A 63 17.75 5.41 11.68
C TYR A 63 17.52 6.67 12.50
N TYR A 64 16.30 6.91 12.99
CA TYR A 64 15.93 8.15 13.70
C TYR A 64 15.26 7.92 15.07
N PRO A 65 15.79 7.01 15.93
CA PRO A 65 15.10 6.57 17.15
C PRO A 65 14.79 7.70 18.15
N GLN A 66 15.71 8.67 18.29
CA GLN A 66 15.65 9.72 19.32
C GLN A 66 15.42 11.12 18.74
N SER A 67 15.18 11.20 17.43
CA SER A 67 14.94 12.47 16.73
C SER A 67 13.46 12.62 16.43
N PRO A 68 12.81 13.75 16.74
CA PRO A 68 11.46 14.02 16.26
C PRO A 68 11.45 14.07 14.73
N SER A 69 10.31 13.73 14.11
CA SER A 69 10.19 13.75 12.66
C SER A 69 10.15 15.19 12.14
N ASN A 70 11.10 15.54 11.26
CA ASN A 70 11.17 16.88 10.67
C ASN A 70 10.05 17.11 9.63
N LEU A 71 9.99 18.33 9.06
CA LEU A 71 8.95 18.70 8.10
C LEU A 71 8.98 17.80 6.84
N GLY A 72 10.16 17.51 6.29
CA GLY A 72 10.30 16.64 5.12
C GLY A 72 9.80 15.22 5.38
N GLN A 73 10.11 14.67 6.56
CA GLN A 73 9.57 13.39 7.01
C GLN A 73 8.05 13.43 7.16
N GLN A 74 7.48 14.49 7.74
CA GLN A 74 6.03 14.62 7.85
C GLN A 74 5.34 14.71 6.48
N ILE A 75 5.96 15.38 5.50
CA ILE A 75 5.49 15.39 4.11
C ILE A 75 5.54 13.98 3.51
N GLY A 76 6.64 13.25 3.70
CA GLY A 76 6.79 11.87 3.22
C GLY A 76 5.69 10.94 3.74
N VAL A 77 5.36 11.02 5.04
CA VAL A 77 4.26 10.23 5.62
C VAL A 77 2.91 10.59 4.98
N ARG A 78 2.61 11.88 4.81
CA ARG A 78 1.35 12.32 4.20
C ARG A 78 1.26 11.87 2.74
N LEU A 79 2.34 12.02 1.98
CA LEU A 79 2.42 11.56 0.59
C LEU A 79 2.19 10.05 0.50
N ALA A 80 2.78 9.29 1.43
CA ALA A 80 2.61 7.84 1.50
C ALA A 80 1.13 7.44 1.67
N TRP A 81 0.42 8.09 2.59
CA TRP A 81 -1.00 7.83 2.85
C TRP A 81 -1.91 8.36 1.73
N THR A 82 -1.61 9.51 1.14
CA THR A 82 -2.36 10.05 0.00
C THR A 82 -2.29 9.10 -1.18
N GLY A 83 -1.12 8.55 -1.51
CA GLY A 83 -1.00 7.52 -2.55
C GLY A 83 -1.90 6.31 -2.26
N LEU A 84 -1.98 5.87 -1.00
CA LEU A 84 -2.78 4.71 -0.61
C LEU A 84 -4.28 5.00 -0.76
N ILE A 85 -4.72 6.22 -0.47
CA ILE A 85 -6.10 6.66 -0.73
C ILE A 85 -6.40 6.66 -2.22
N VAL A 86 -5.48 7.19 -3.06
CA VAL A 86 -5.65 7.20 -4.53
C VAL A 86 -5.80 5.77 -5.05
N VAL A 87 -4.97 4.83 -4.57
CA VAL A 87 -5.10 3.40 -4.92
C VAL A 87 -6.48 2.86 -4.57
N GLY A 88 -6.96 3.09 -3.35
CA GLY A 88 -8.26 2.61 -2.90
C GLY A 88 -9.41 3.19 -3.76
N MET A 89 -9.37 4.49 -4.02
CA MET A 89 -10.39 5.19 -4.81
C MET A 89 -10.42 4.72 -6.27
N CYS A 90 -9.25 4.57 -6.90
CA CYS A 90 -9.16 4.15 -8.30
C CYS A 90 -9.48 2.67 -8.47
N GLY A 91 -8.93 1.79 -7.63
CA GLY A 91 -9.09 0.34 -7.80
C GLY A 91 -10.44 -0.20 -7.32
N LEU A 92 -11.16 0.54 -6.47
CA LEU A 92 -12.54 0.20 -6.08
C LEU A 92 -13.58 1.09 -6.79
N ALA A 93 -13.20 1.85 -7.81
CA ALA A 93 -14.09 2.81 -8.46
C ALA A 93 -15.39 2.18 -9.00
N ASP A 94 -15.29 1.04 -9.67
CA ASP A 94 -16.47 0.30 -10.19
C ASP A 94 -17.35 -0.23 -9.06
N PHE A 95 -16.77 -0.70 -7.95
CA PHE A 95 -17.50 -1.18 -6.78
C PHE A 95 -18.18 -0.04 -6.00
N LEU A 96 -17.59 1.15 -6.01
CA LEU A 96 -18.13 2.34 -5.35
C LEU A 96 -19.13 3.11 -6.23
N GLY A 97 -19.32 2.71 -7.48
CA GLY A 97 -20.37 3.23 -8.37
C GLY A 97 -20.02 4.50 -9.16
N PHE A 98 -18.76 4.96 -9.12
CA PHE A 98 -18.27 6.06 -9.95
C PHE A 98 -17.29 5.61 -11.05
N GLY A 99 -17.06 4.30 -11.15
CA GLY A 99 -16.27 3.68 -12.21
C GLY A 99 -17.04 3.52 -13.52
N SER A 100 -16.30 3.19 -14.58
CA SER A 100 -16.82 3.11 -15.95
C SER A 100 -17.49 1.77 -16.27
N HIS A 101 -17.19 0.72 -15.49
CA HIS A 101 -17.75 -0.60 -15.69
C HIS A 101 -18.68 -0.91 -14.51
N MET A 102 -19.94 -1.22 -14.79
CA MET A 102 -20.78 -1.83 -13.77
C MET A 102 -20.19 -3.19 -13.41
N PRO A 103 -20.29 -3.65 -12.14
CA PRO A 103 -19.98 -5.02 -11.76
C PRO A 103 -20.93 -5.99 -12.50
N ALA A 104 -20.63 -6.25 -13.76
CA ALA A 104 -21.48 -7.00 -14.68
C ALA A 104 -21.13 -8.49 -14.62
N THR A 105 -22.16 -9.29 -14.84
CA THR A 105 -22.33 -10.70 -14.47
C THR A 105 -21.35 -11.71 -15.06
N ASN A 106 -20.48 -11.36 -16.01
CA ASN A 106 -19.71 -12.36 -16.76
C ASN A 106 -18.19 -12.24 -16.75
N GLU A 107 -17.56 -11.19 -16.20
CA GLU A 107 -16.15 -11.17 -15.78
C GLU A 107 -15.78 -9.77 -15.25
N PRO A 108 -15.02 -9.62 -14.15
CA PRO A 108 -14.56 -8.32 -13.68
C PRO A 108 -13.57 -7.70 -14.68
N VAL A 109 -13.93 -6.58 -15.31
CA VAL A 109 -13.04 -5.84 -16.21
C VAL A 109 -12.37 -4.72 -15.42
N PHE A 110 -11.04 -4.77 -15.33
CA PHE A 110 -10.25 -3.71 -14.71
C PHE A 110 -9.86 -2.67 -15.76
N GLY A 111 -10.37 -1.44 -15.64
CA GLY A 111 -10.20 -0.41 -16.67
C GLY A 111 -8.78 0.15 -16.73
N GLU A 112 -8.33 0.59 -17.91
CA GLU A 112 -7.00 1.17 -18.10
C GLU A 112 -6.74 2.39 -17.20
N LEU A 113 -7.73 3.28 -17.08
CA LEU A 113 -7.62 4.46 -16.20
C LEU A 113 -7.56 4.07 -14.72
N GLN A 114 -8.26 3.00 -14.31
CA GLN A 114 -8.15 2.48 -12.95
C GLN A 114 -6.76 1.91 -12.69
N LEU A 115 -6.21 1.17 -13.66
CA LEU A 115 -4.86 0.62 -13.57
C LEU A 115 -3.81 1.72 -13.46
N ILE A 116 -3.90 2.76 -14.29
CA ILE A 116 -2.99 3.91 -14.21
C ILE A 116 -3.11 4.60 -12.84
N GLY A 117 -4.33 4.81 -12.35
CA GLY A 117 -4.58 5.41 -11.04
C GLY A 117 -4.02 4.57 -9.88
N VAL A 118 -4.21 3.25 -9.93
CA VAL A 118 -3.67 2.31 -8.94
C VAL A 118 -2.15 2.26 -8.98
N LEU A 119 -1.53 2.11 -10.15
CA LEU A 119 -0.07 2.07 -10.28
C LEU A 119 0.55 3.41 -9.87
N GLY A 120 -0.05 4.53 -10.30
CA GLY A 120 0.38 5.87 -9.92
C GLY A 120 0.25 6.12 -8.41
N GLY A 121 -0.84 5.65 -7.79
CA GLY A 121 -1.03 5.73 -6.35
C GLY A 121 -0.02 4.88 -5.57
N PHE A 122 0.28 3.66 -6.01
CA PHE A 122 1.32 2.82 -5.41
C PHE A 122 2.70 3.47 -5.51
N LEU A 123 3.04 4.03 -6.68
CA LEU A 123 4.28 4.76 -6.89
C LEU A 123 4.36 5.97 -5.94
N LEU A 124 3.29 6.77 -5.86
CA LEU A 124 3.22 7.94 -4.99
C LEU A 124 3.42 7.53 -3.52
N SER A 125 2.81 6.43 -3.11
CA SER A 125 2.98 5.87 -1.78
C SER A 125 4.42 5.47 -1.47
N ALA A 126 5.05 4.75 -2.40
CA ALA A 126 6.44 4.31 -2.27
C ALA A 126 7.42 5.50 -2.23
N VAL A 127 7.18 6.51 -3.08
CA VAL A 127 7.93 7.78 -3.05
C VAL A 127 7.78 8.47 -1.69
N GLY A 128 6.59 8.48 -1.09
CA GLY A 128 6.38 9.01 0.27
C GLY A 128 7.27 8.34 1.32
N VAL A 129 7.38 7.01 1.29
CA VAL A 129 8.29 6.26 2.18
C VAL A 129 9.76 6.60 1.89
N ALA A 130 10.15 6.70 0.61
CA ALA A 130 11.51 7.08 0.23
C ALA A 130 11.87 8.49 0.71
N VAL A 131 10.97 9.46 0.54
CA VAL A 131 11.12 10.83 1.06
C VAL A 131 11.28 10.82 2.57
N PHE A 132 10.48 10.02 3.30
CA PHE A 132 10.62 9.88 4.75
C PHE A 132 12.00 9.34 5.17
N ALA A 133 12.53 8.39 4.41
CA ALA A 133 13.84 7.78 4.70
C ALA A 133 15.00 8.73 4.45
N VAL A 134 14.97 9.45 3.33
CA VAL A 134 16.08 10.32 2.87
C VAL A 134 16.05 11.70 3.53
N ALA A 135 14.87 12.25 3.84
CA ALA A 135 14.76 13.60 4.39
C ALA A 135 15.15 13.70 5.88
N GLY A 136 15.38 12.58 6.56
CA GLY A 136 15.83 12.60 7.95
C GLY A 136 17.28 13.02 8.07
N VAL A 137 17.61 13.74 9.14
CA VAL A 137 18.99 14.10 9.48
C VAL A 137 19.44 13.16 10.61
N PRO A 138 20.38 12.23 10.34
CA PRO A 138 20.94 11.40 11.40
C PRO A 138 21.66 12.30 12.40
N ARG A 139 21.45 12.08 13.71
CA ARG A 139 22.34 12.70 14.70
C ARG A 139 23.67 11.97 14.62
N ALA A 140 24.73 12.71 14.26
CA ALA A 140 26.13 12.28 14.38
C ALA A 140 26.49 12.04 15.85
#